data_AF-A0A381TQ02-F1
#
_entry.id   AF-A0A381TQ02-F1
#
_cell.length_a   1.000
_cell.length_b   1.000
_cell.length_c   1.000
_cell.angle_alpha   90.00
_cell.angle_beta   90.00
_cell.angle_gamma   90.00
#
_symmetry.space_group_name_H-M   'P 1'
#
loop_
_entity.id
_entity.type
_entity.pdbx_description
1 polymer ?
#
loop_
_entity_poly.entity_id
_entity_poly.type
_entity_poly.pdbx_seq_one_letter_code
_entity_poly.pdbx_strand_id
1 'polypeptide(L)'
;MDERQYSRAIDVHRISEYPEVQNVINSLLSELNDSNLIKNSPRKRILKHLKVVILDLYVSYMGDPLVYVSYPRSKDAYRQDQRMKQLFLGYGPMTTVINGLASLGYLQDHRGFYDQGRKTGFQSRMRATSKLIDLIENYSVVPSMIALEDDQLIILRDADKESIPYVETDETSAMEATLRSYNAFLS
;
A
#
# COMPACT_ATOMS: atom_id res chain seq x y z
N MET A 1 -6.86 26.61 -1.03
CA MET A 1 -6.61 25.37 -1.80
C MET A 1 -7.37 24.25 -1.13
N ASP A 2 -7.92 23.34 -1.91
CA ASP A 2 -8.53 22.14 -1.37
C ASP A 2 -7.41 21.24 -0.81
N GLU A 3 -7.35 21.03 0.51
CA GLU A 3 -6.32 20.19 1.16
C GLU A 3 -6.20 18.80 0.52
N ARG A 4 -7.27 18.33 -0.11
CA ARG A 4 -7.31 17.05 -0.84
C ARG A 4 -6.42 17.03 -2.09
N GLN A 5 -5.94 18.17 -2.58
CA GLN A 5 -4.97 18.24 -3.67
C GLN A 5 -3.55 17.90 -3.20
N TYR A 6 -3.28 17.98 -1.90
CA TYR A 6 -2.03 17.54 -1.30
C TYR A 6 -2.06 16.03 -1.07
N SER A 7 -1.75 15.28 -2.13
CA SER A 7 -1.85 13.82 -2.13
C SER A 7 -0.75 13.15 -2.95
N ARG A 8 -0.34 11.97 -2.52
CA ARG A 8 0.54 11.05 -3.27
C ARG A 8 -0.20 9.77 -3.65
N ALA A 9 0.36 8.95 -4.54
CA ALA A 9 -0.18 7.62 -4.83
C ALA A 9 0.10 6.64 -3.68
N ILE A 10 -0.77 5.64 -3.51
CA ILE A 10 -0.52 4.51 -2.62
C ILE A 10 0.77 3.80 -3.03
N ASP A 11 1.65 3.61 -2.05
CA ASP A 11 2.88 2.86 -2.18
C ASP A 11 2.62 1.41 -1.73
N VAL A 12 2.81 0.51 -2.67
CA VAL A 12 2.41 -0.89 -2.58
C VAL A 12 3.60 -1.80 -2.29
N HIS A 13 4.80 -1.22 -2.25
CA HIS A 13 6.07 -1.89 -2.02
C HIS A 13 6.52 -1.76 -0.57
N ARG A 14 5.68 -1.30 0.37
CA ARG A 14 6.08 -1.25 1.79
C ARG A 14 6.02 -2.65 2.40
N ILE A 15 7.12 -3.08 3.01
CA ILE A 15 7.23 -4.39 3.68
C ILE A 15 7.74 -4.27 5.10
N SER A 16 7.45 -5.29 5.90
CA SER A 16 7.96 -5.42 7.26
C SER A 16 7.86 -6.86 7.73
N GLU A 17 8.96 -7.36 8.30
CA GLU A 17 9.05 -8.69 8.90
C GLU A 17 8.99 -8.66 10.44
N TYR A 18 8.86 -7.47 11.03
CA TYR A 18 8.87 -7.28 12.48
C TYR A 18 7.60 -7.83 13.14
N PRO A 19 7.71 -8.62 14.23
CA PRO A 19 6.55 -9.18 14.94
C PRO A 19 5.55 -8.12 15.41
N GLU A 20 6.02 -6.96 15.84
CA GLU A 20 5.23 -5.81 16.29
C GLU A 20 4.25 -5.37 15.20
N VAL A 21 4.77 -5.23 13.98
CA VAL A 21 3.98 -4.84 12.80
C VAL A 21 2.97 -5.93 12.45
N GLN A 22 3.38 -7.20 12.50
CA GLN A 22 2.47 -8.32 12.28
C GLN A 22 1.34 -8.36 13.32
N ASN A 23 1.65 -8.07 14.58
CA ASN A 23 0.68 -8.06 15.67
C ASN A 23 -0.37 -6.97 15.48
N VAL A 24 0.02 -5.74 15.11
CA VAL A 24 -0.94 -4.67 14.77
C VAL A 24 -1.88 -5.09 13.65
N ILE A 25 -1.31 -5.64 12.57
CA ILE A 25 -2.08 -6.02 11.38
C ILE A 25 -3.04 -7.16 11.72
N ASN A 26 -2.61 -8.13 12.53
CA ASN A 26 -3.46 -9.22 13.00
C ASN A 26 -4.58 -8.71 13.94
N SER A 27 -4.28 -7.74 14.80
CA SER A 27 -5.27 -7.08 15.66
C SER A 27 -6.36 -6.41 14.83
N LEU A 28 -5.97 -5.57 13.86
CA LEU A 28 -6.89 -4.92 12.93
C LEU A 28 -7.71 -5.93 12.11
N LEU A 29 -7.07 -7.02 11.66
CA LEU A 29 -7.75 -8.07 10.91
C LEU A 29 -8.81 -8.77 11.76
N SER A 30 -8.53 -9.02 13.04
CA SER A 30 -9.50 -9.60 13.98
C SER A 30 -10.64 -8.63 14.26
N GLU A 31 -10.37 -7.35 14.50
CA GLU A 31 -11.42 -6.34 14.73
C GLU A 31 -12.36 -6.18 13.51
N LEU A 32 -11.80 -6.20 12.30
CA LEU A 32 -12.59 -6.22 11.06
C LEU A 32 -13.48 -7.47 10.96
N ASN A 33 -12.99 -8.62 11.41
CA ASN A 33 -13.74 -9.88 11.41
C ASN A 33 -14.87 -9.85 12.44
N ASP A 34 -14.57 -9.43 13.66
CA ASP A 34 -15.50 -9.40 14.79
C ASP A 34 -16.62 -8.39 14.56
N SER A 35 -16.32 -7.30 13.84
CA SER A 35 -17.30 -6.31 13.37
C SER A 35 -18.09 -6.78 12.13
N ASN A 36 -17.92 -8.02 11.68
CA ASN A 36 -18.53 -8.60 10.48
C ASN A 36 -18.24 -7.85 9.16
N LEU A 37 -17.18 -7.03 9.11
CA LEU A 37 -16.83 -6.21 7.93
C LEU A 37 -16.14 -7.04 6.83
N ILE A 38 -15.60 -8.21 7.17
CA ILE A 38 -14.89 -9.10 6.23
C ILE A 38 -15.46 -10.53 6.17
N LYS A 39 -16.66 -10.77 6.72
CA LYS A 39 -17.26 -12.11 6.90
C LYS A 39 -17.21 -13.03 5.67
N ASN A 40 -17.46 -12.48 4.48
CA ASN A 40 -17.51 -13.23 3.22
C ASN A 40 -16.22 -13.14 2.39
N SER A 41 -15.14 -12.61 2.99
CA SER A 41 -13.89 -12.37 2.29
C SER A 41 -12.81 -13.37 2.71
N PRO A 42 -12.04 -13.96 1.77
CA PRO A 42 -10.95 -14.86 2.12
C PRO A 42 -9.91 -14.15 3.01
N ARG A 43 -9.68 -14.65 4.23
CA ARG A 43 -8.81 -14.01 5.24
C ARG A 43 -7.42 -13.67 4.70
N LYS A 44 -6.75 -14.63 4.04
CA LYS A 44 -5.42 -14.43 3.43
C LYS A 44 -5.40 -13.27 2.41
N ARG A 45 -6.49 -13.15 1.64
CA ARG A 45 -6.62 -12.11 0.63
C ARG A 45 -6.82 -10.74 1.28
N ILE A 46 -7.65 -10.64 2.32
CA ILE A 46 -7.82 -9.40 3.09
C ILE A 46 -6.53 -8.99 3.76
N LEU A 47 -5.85 -9.92 4.44
CA LEU A 47 -4.58 -9.68 5.13
C LEU A 47 -3.55 -9.02 4.20
N LYS A 48 -3.39 -9.52 2.98
CA LYS A 48 -2.46 -8.92 1.99
C LYS A 48 -2.76 -7.45 1.71
N HIS A 49 -4.03 -7.08 1.56
CA HIS A 49 -4.42 -5.69 1.25
C HIS A 49 -4.34 -4.81 2.49
N LEU A 50 -4.69 -5.36 3.65
CA LEU A 50 -4.56 -4.70 4.93
C LEU A 50 -3.10 -4.33 5.21
N LYS A 51 -2.15 -5.24 4.99
CA LYS A 51 -0.71 -4.95 5.11
C LYS A 51 -0.32 -3.72 4.29
N VAL A 52 -0.62 -3.72 2.99
CA VAL A 52 -0.30 -2.61 2.08
C VAL A 52 -0.88 -1.29 2.57
N VAL A 53 -2.18 -1.27 2.93
CA VAL A 53 -2.84 -0.03 3.36
C VAL A 53 -2.25 0.50 4.66
N ILE A 54 -2.02 -0.36 5.65
CA ILE A 54 -1.56 0.07 6.98
C ILE A 54 -0.11 0.56 6.94
N LEU A 55 0.79 -0.16 6.26
CA LEU A 55 2.19 0.23 6.17
C LEU A 55 2.35 1.56 5.44
N ASP A 56 1.64 1.73 4.31
CA ASP A 56 1.74 2.95 3.53
C ASP A 56 1.14 4.16 4.27
N LEU A 57 -0.02 3.99 4.91
CA LEU A 57 -0.65 5.06 5.69
C LEU A 57 0.22 5.50 6.87
N TYR A 58 0.85 4.55 7.57
CA TYR A 58 1.71 4.87 8.71
C TYR A 58 2.94 5.68 8.27
N VAL A 59 3.67 5.20 7.26
CA VAL A 59 4.83 5.93 6.71
C VAL A 59 4.41 7.29 6.18
N SER A 60 3.26 7.39 5.50
CA SER A 60 2.73 8.67 5.01
C SER A 60 2.52 9.66 6.14
N TYR A 61 1.85 9.23 7.21
CA TYR A 61 1.50 10.08 8.33
C TYR A 61 2.74 10.55 9.11
N MET A 62 3.74 9.67 9.26
CA MET A 62 5.00 9.99 9.93
C MET A 62 5.84 11.01 9.15
N GLY A 63 5.73 10.99 7.81
CA GLY A 63 6.37 12.00 6.95
C GLY A 63 5.62 13.34 6.95
N ASP A 64 4.30 13.30 6.72
CA ASP A 64 3.43 14.47 6.80
C ASP A 64 1.99 14.04 7.17
N PRO A 65 1.49 14.38 8.39
CA PRO A 65 0.14 14.05 8.83
C PRO A 65 -0.99 14.64 7.98
N LEU A 66 -0.71 15.65 7.15
CA LEU A 66 -1.71 16.31 6.30
C LEU A 66 -1.86 15.63 4.95
N VAL A 67 -0.89 14.84 4.50
CA VAL A 67 -0.89 14.27 3.15
C VAL A 67 -1.94 13.17 3.00
N TYR A 68 -2.65 13.20 1.87
CA TYR A 68 -3.55 12.12 1.49
C TYR A 68 -2.84 11.05 0.66
N VAL A 69 -3.23 9.80 0.85
CA VAL A 69 -2.85 8.67 0.01
C VAL A 69 -3.98 8.38 -0.97
N SER A 70 -3.71 8.58 -2.27
CA SER A 70 -4.65 8.30 -3.35
C SER A 70 -4.61 6.84 -3.77
N TYR A 71 -5.78 6.28 -4.08
CA TYR A 71 -5.93 4.88 -4.49
C TYR A 71 -7.08 4.72 -5.49
N PRO A 72 -7.00 3.73 -6.39
CA PRO A 72 -8.05 3.52 -7.38
C PRO A 72 -9.29 2.84 -6.81
N ARG A 73 -10.47 3.35 -7.17
CA ARG A 73 -11.77 2.70 -6.91
C ARG A 73 -12.51 2.28 -8.17
N SER A 74 -11.86 2.33 -9.34
CA SER A 74 -12.39 1.66 -10.53
C SER A 74 -11.90 0.22 -10.59
N LYS A 75 -12.75 -0.70 -11.03
CA LYS A 75 -12.35 -2.08 -11.34
C LYS A 75 -11.28 -2.13 -12.43
N ASP A 76 -11.25 -1.15 -13.33
CA ASP A 76 -10.31 -1.12 -14.45
C ASP A 76 -8.87 -1.07 -13.98
N ALA A 77 -8.57 -0.35 -12.90
CA ALA A 77 -7.23 -0.26 -12.32
C ALA A 77 -6.70 -1.59 -11.72
N TYR A 78 -7.54 -2.64 -11.70
CA TYR A 78 -7.22 -3.97 -11.19
C TYR A 78 -7.32 -5.06 -12.28
N ARG A 79 -7.33 -4.66 -13.57
CA ARG A 79 -7.23 -5.57 -14.72
C ARG A 79 -5.81 -6.15 -14.85
N GLN A 80 -5.65 -7.26 -15.58
CA GLN A 80 -4.42 -8.06 -15.65
C GLN A 80 -3.15 -7.25 -15.98
N ASP A 81 -3.30 -6.24 -16.83
CA ASP A 81 -2.24 -5.37 -17.34
C ASP A 81 -1.93 -4.17 -16.43
N GLN A 82 -2.61 -4.04 -15.29
CA GLN A 82 -2.54 -2.86 -14.44
C GLN A 82 -1.70 -3.10 -13.18
N ARG A 83 -1.03 -2.03 -12.71
CA ARG A 83 -0.11 -2.04 -11.56
C ARG A 83 -0.65 -2.81 -10.35
N MET A 84 -1.90 -2.55 -9.96
CA MET A 84 -2.49 -3.20 -8.79
C MET A 84 -2.56 -4.72 -8.96
N LYS A 85 -2.95 -5.19 -10.15
CA LYS A 85 -3.13 -6.61 -10.41
C LYS A 85 -1.81 -7.35 -10.54
N GLN A 86 -0.79 -6.71 -11.13
CA GLN A 86 0.58 -7.22 -11.22
C GLN A 86 1.17 -7.48 -9.82
N LEU A 87 0.77 -6.69 -8.83
CA LEU A 87 1.15 -6.87 -7.42
C LEU A 87 0.17 -7.77 -6.64
N PHE A 88 -0.69 -8.48 -7.36
CA PHE A 88 -1.72 -9.38 -6.86
C PHE A 88 -2.72 -8.71 -5.89
N LEU A 89 -2.94 -7.40 -6.06
CA LEU A 89 -4.02 -6.67 -5.39
C LEU A 89 -5.28 -6.71 -6.27
N GLY A 90 -6.44 -6.79 -5.62
CA GLY A 90 -7.73 -6.88 -6.27
C GLY A 90 -8.71 -5.85 -5.74
N TYR A 91 -9.58 -5.38 -6.64
CA TYR A 91 -10.57 -4.36 -6.35
C TYR A 91 -11.43 -4.65 -5.11
N GLY A 92 -12.02 -5.86 -5.05
CA GLY A 92 -12.90 -6.26 -3.96
C GLY A 92 -12.24 -6.17 -2.57
N PRO A 93 -11.17 -6.93 -2.31
CA PRO A 93 -10.49 -6.87 -1.02
C PRO A 93 -9.93 -5.49 -0.67
N MET A 94 -9.38 -4.74 -1.64
CA MET A 94 -8.89 -3.39 -1.39
C MET A 94 -10.00 -2.49 -0.86
N THR A 95 -11.13 -2.43 -1.57
CA THR A 95 -12.27 -1.61 -1.17
C THR A 95 -12.92 -2.10 0.12
N THR A 96 -12.97 -3.41 0.36
CA THR A 96 -13.44 -3.98 1.64
C THR A 96 -12.57 -3.52 2.81
N VAL A 97 -11.25 -3.61 2.68
CA VAL A 97 -10.30 -3.17 3.72
C VAL A 97 -10.48 -1.69 4.02
N ILE A 98 -10.45 -0.84 2.99
CA ILE A 98 -10.52 0.62 3.19
C ILE A 98 -11.86 1.04 3.79
N ASN A 99 -12.97 0.50 3.28
CA ASN A 99 -14.30 0.78 3.85
C ASN A 99 -14.41 0.29 5.31
N GLY A 100 -13.84 -0.88 5.62
CA GLY A 100 -13.87 -1.43 6.96
C GLY A 100 -13.07 -0.57 7.94
N LEU A 101 -11.85 -0.18 7.58
CA LEU A 101 -11.02 0.71 8.39
C LEU A 101 -11.67 2.10 8.57
N ALA A 102 -12.30 2.64 7.52
CA ALA A 102 -13.07 3.88 7.60
C ALA A 102 -14.25 3.75 8.58
N SER A 103 -14.99 2.64 8.51
CA SER A 103 -16.13 2.37 9.40
C SER A 103 -15.73 2.24 10.86
N LEU A 104 -14.52 1.77 11.14
CA LEU A 104 -13.94 1.67 12.48
C LEU A 104 -13.24 2.97 12.91
N GLY A 105 -13.18 4.00 12.05
CA GLY A 105 -12.57 5.29 12.35
C GLY A 105 -11.04 5.31 12.32
N TYR A 106 -10.39 4.32 11.70
CA TYR A 106 -8.94 4.25 11.55
C TYR A 106 -8.39 5.10 10.39
N LEU A 107 -9.23 5.43 9.41
CA LEU A 107 -8.87 6.33 8.33
C LEU A 107 -10.04 7.21 7.92
N GLN A 108 -9.72 8.38 7.38
CA GLN A 108 -10.65 9.21 6.63
C GLN A 108 -10.61 8.74 5.18
N ASP A 109 -11.78 8.58 4.55
CA ASP A 109 -11.90 8.23 3.13
C ASP A 109 -12.72 9.28 2.37
N HIS A 110 -12.16 9.79 1.29
CA HIS A 110 -12.83 10.70 0.36
C HIS A 110 -12.93 10.02 -1.00
N ARG A 111 -14.18 9.77 -1.41
CA ARG A 111 -14.44 9.21 -2.73
C ARG A 111 -14.01 10.18 -3.83
N GLY A 112 -13.30 9.62 -4.80
CA GLY A 112 -12.99 10.28 -6.05
C GLY A 112 -14.24 10.51 -6.90
N PHE A 113 -14.11 11.34 -7.92
CA PHE A 113 -15.17 11.62 -8.88
C PHE A 113 -14.58 11.86 -10.26
N TYR A 114 -15.43 11.70 -11.29
CA TYR A 114 -15.09 12.05 -12.66
C TYR A 114 -16.09 13.10 -13.16
N ASP A 115 -15.59 14.26 -13.57
CA ASP A 115 -16.36 15.34 -14.17
C ASP A 115 -16.40 15.13 -15.69
N GLN A 116 -17.56 14.73 -16.21
CA GLN A 116 -17.74 14.47 -17.64
C GLN A 116 -17.59 15.73 -18.50
N GLY A 117 -17.99 16.89 -17.98
CA GLY A 117 -17.92 18.16 -18.72
C GLY A 117 -16.48 18.62 -18.92
N ARG A 118 -15.64 18.43 -17.89
CA ARG A 118 -14.22 18.79 -17.94
C ARG A 118 -13.31 17.64 -18.40
N LYS A 119 -13.86 16.45 -18.62
CA LYS A 119 -13.13 15.20 -18.94
C LYS A 119 -11.97 14.93 -17.97
N THR A 120 -12.10 15.34 -16.72
CA THR A 120 -11.08 15.20 -15.69
C THR A 120 -11.71 14.65 -14.42
N GLY A 121 -10.90 14.04 -13.57
CA GLY A 121 -11.40 13.46 -12.34
C GLY A 121 -10.28 13.30 -11.32
N PHE A 122 -10.70 12.95 -10.12
CA PHE A 122 -9.80 12.66 -9.02
C PHE A 122 -9.99 11.22 -8.55
N GLN A 123 -8.87 10.57 -8.23
CA GLN A 123 -8.89 9.29 -7.53
C GLN A 123 -9.45 9.46 -6.12
N SER A 124 -9.85 8.33 -5.51
CA SER A 124 -10.22 8.34 -4.10
C SER A 124 -8.97 8.52 -3.25
N ARG A 125 -9.15 9.07 -2.06
CA ARG A 125 -8.05 9.46 -1.17
C ARG A 125 -8.37 9.05 0.25
N MET A 126 -7.37 8.55 0.95
CA MET A 126 -7.47 8.15 2.34
C MET A 126 -6.33 8.75 3.15
N ARG A 127 -6.54 8.90 4.46
CA ARG A 127 -5.53 9.38 5.40
C ARG A 127 -5.74 8.73 6.76
N ALA A 128 -4.65 8.37 7.44
CA ALA A 128 -4.73 7.81 8.78
C ALA A 128 -5.37 8.81 9.75
N THR A 129 -6.14 8.31 10.71
CA THR A 129 -6.57 9.08 11.87
C THR A 129 -5.57 8.89 13.01
N SER A 130 -5.60 9.79 14.00
CA SER A 130 -4.82 9.60 15.23
C SER A 130 -5.11 8.24 15.88
N LYS A 131 -6.37 7.77 15.87
CA LYS A 131 -6.76 6.44 16.36
C LYS A 131 -5.91 5.31 15.76
N LEU A 132 -5.61 5.36 14.46
CA LEU A 132 -4.77 4.34 13.83
C LEU A 132 -3.31 4.47 14.25
N ILE A 133 -2.80 5.70 14.36
CA ILE A 133 -1.41 5.96 14.74
C ILE A 133 -1.18 5.54 16.19
N ASP A 134 -2.07 5.93 17.10
CA ASP A 134 -2.04 5.54 18.50
C ASP A 134 -2.05 4.00 18.64
N LEU A 135 -2.87 3.30 17.85
CA LEU A 135 -2.87 1.84 17.82
C LEU A 135 -1.51 1.27 17.39
N ILE A 136 -0.92 1.80 16.32
CA ILE A 136 0.37 1.31 15.79
C ILE A 136 1.49 1.54 16.81
N GLU A 137 1.55 2.74 17.40
CA GLU A 137 2.56 3.10 18.40
C GLU A 137 2.40 2.32 19.71
N ASN A 138 1.19 1.96 20.11
CA ASN A 138 0.93 1.09 21.28
C ASN A 138 1.54 -0.31 21.14
N TYR A 139 1.76 -0.79 19.91
CA TYR A 139 2.48 -2.02 19.64
C TYR A 139 3.99 -1.79 19.47
N SER A 140 4.51 -0.61 19.80
CA SER A 140 5.92 -0.22 19.69
C SER A 140 6.48 -0.26 18.26
N VAL A 141 5.60 -0.12 17.26
CA VAL A 141 6.03 0.00 15.86
C VAL A 141 6.65 1.38 15.64
N VAL A 142 7.81 1.42 14.99
CA VAL A 142 8.49 2.65 14.57
C VAL A 142 8.71 2.66 13.06
N PRO A 143 8.86 3.83 12.41
CA PRO A 143 8.97 3.92 10.95
C PRO A 143 10.11 3.08 10.35
N SER A 144 11.25 2.94 11.06
CA SER A 144 12.38 2.13 10.61
C SER A 144 12.11 0.62 10.54
N MET A 145 11.01 0.15 11.11
CA MET A 145 10.55 -1.24 10.96
C MET A 145 9.87 -1.49 9.62
N ILE A 146 9.61 -0.44 8.83
CA ILE A 146 8.97 -0.53 7.53
C ILE A 146 9.99 -0.14 6.47
N ALA A 147 10.40 -1.12 5.68
CA ALA A 147 11.25 -0.91 4.55
C ALA A 147 10.41 -0.67 3.29
N LEU A 148 11.01 -0.02 2.31
CA LEU A 148 10.64 -0.32 0.93
C LEU A 148 11.13 -1.74 0.66
N GLU A 149 10.26 -2.56 0.08
CA GLU A 149 10.68 -3.76 -0.63
C GLU A 149 11.77 -3.27 -1.56
N ASP A 150 12.99 -3.75 -1.33
CA ASP A 150 13.99 -3.71 -2.37
C ASP A 150 13.34 -4.52 -3.49
N ASP A 151 12.64 -3.81 -4.38
CA ASP A 151 12.37 -4.29 -5.71
C ASP A 151 13.73 -4.78 -6.14
N GLN A 152 13.87 -6.09 -6.29
CA GLN A 152 15.05 -6.69 -6.88
C GLN A 152 15.30 -5.88 -8.14
N LEU A 153 16.26 -4.94 -8.09
CA LEU A 153 16.37 -3.87 -9.11
C LEU A 153 16.65 -4.50 -10.48
N ILE A 154 17.14 -5.72 -10.43
CA ILE A 154 17.41 -6.62 -11.52
C ILE A 154 16.49 -7.84 -11.31
N ILE A 155 15.64 -8.09 -12.31
CA ILE A 155 14.85 -9.33 -12.41
C ILE A 155 15.36 -10.09 -13.62
N LEU A 156 15.88 -11.30 -13.42
CA LEU A 156 16.22 -12.18 -14.52
C LEU A 156 14.94 -12.88 -15.01
N ARG A 157 14.69 -12.78 -16.32
CA ARG A 157 13.57 -13.45 -16.98
C ARG A 157 14.07 -14.48 -17.97
N ASP A 158 13.40 -15.62 -18.03
CA ASP A 158 13.65 -16.63 -19.05
C ASP A 158 13.03 -16.28 -20.41
N ALA A 159 13.16 -17.18 -21.39
CA ALA A 159 12.60 -17.01 -22.72
C ALA A 159 11.06 -16.88 -22.74
N ASP A 160 10.39 -17.44 -21.74
CA ASP A 160 8.94 -17.39 -21.56
C ASP A 160 8.49 -16.16 -20.75
N LYS A 161 9.44 -15.28 -20.36
CA LYS A 161 9.27 -14.05 -19.57
C LYS A 161 8.89 -14.30 -18.10
N GLU A 162 9.06 -15.52 -17.63
CA GLU A 162 8.88 -15.87 -16.22
C GLU A 162 10.10 -15.45 -15.41
N SER A 163 9.88 -15.06 -14.15
CA SER A 163 10.96 -14.58 -13.29
C SER A 163 11.71 -15.77 -12.70
N ILE A 164 13.03 -15.80 -12.90
CA ILE A 164 13.91 -16.88 -12.44
C ILE A 164 14.97 -16.35 -11.47
N PRO A 165 15.41 -17.16 -10.49
CA PRO A 165 16.50 -16.77 -9.61
C PRO A 165 17.82 -16.65 -10.40
N TYR A 166 18.65 -15.69 -10.02
CA TYR A 166 20.02 -15.55 -10.51
C TYR A 166 20.99 -15.50 -9.33
N VAL A 167 22.25 -15.83 -9.60
CA VAL A 167 23.33 -15.72 -8.60
C VAL A 167 23.92 -14.32 -8.70
N GLU A 168 24.09 -13.67 -7.55
CA GLU A 168 24.78 -12.40 -7.48
C GLU A 168 26.23 -12.55 -7.98
N THR A 169 26.60 -11.66 -8.87
CA THR A 169 27.94 -11.55 -9.47
C THR A 169 28.41 -10.11 -9.32
N ASP A 170 29.71 -9.87 -9.51
CA ASP A 170 30.26 -8.51 -9.50
C ASP A 170 29.53 -7.59 -10.50
N GLU A 171 29.13 -8.15 -11.66
CA GLU A 171 28.39 -7.43 -12.69
C GLU A 171 26.96 -7.05 -12.25
N THR A 172 26.21 -8.00 -11.69
CA THR A 172 24.84 -7.72 -11.21
C THR A 172 24.86 -6.77 -10.01
N SER A 173 25.87 -6.87 -9.15
CA SER A 173 26.09 -5.93 -8.03
C SER A 173 26.39 -4.51 -8.52
N ALA A 174 27.20 -4.35 -9.58
CA ALA A 174 27.50 -3.05 -10.18
C ALA A 174 26.28 -2.42 -10.88
N MET A 175 25.48 -3.23 -11.57
CA MET A 175 24.21 -2.80 -12.16
C MET A 175 23.23 -2.32 -11.08
N GLU A 176 23.13 -3.07 -9.98
CA GLU A 176 22.26 -2.72 -8.85
C GLU A 176 22.70 -1.41 -8.20
N ALA A 177 24.00 -1.26 -7.90
CA ALA A 177 24.55 -0.03 -7.33
C ALA A 177 24.27 1.19 -8.22
N THR A 178 24.33 1.02 -9.54
CA THR A 178 24.00 2.08 -10.52
C THR A 178 22.53 2.46 -10.43
N LEU A 179 21.62 1.48 -10.42
CA LEU A 179 20.18 1.73 -10.30
C LEU A 179 19.82 2.39 -8.97
N ARG A 180 20.44 1.95 -7.85
CA ARG A 180 20.27 2.59 -6.53
C ARG A 180 20.70 4.06 -6.56
N SER A 181 21.85 4.36 -7.18
CA SER A 181 22.34 5.74 -7.34
C SER A 181 21.37 6.62 -8.11
N TYR A 182 20.83 6.14 -9.24
CA TYR A 182 19.83 6.87 -10.01
C TYR A 182 18.54 7.11 -9.23
N ASN A 183 18.02 6.09 -8.55
CA ASN A 183 16.81 6.23 -7.75
C ASN A 183 17.01 7.23 -6.61
N ALA A 184 18.16 7.19 -5.93
CA ALA A 184 18.51 8.15 -4.88
C ALA A 184 18.62 9.60 -5.41
N PHE A 185 19.08 9.80 -6.64
CA PHE A 185 19.13 11.11 -7.27
C PHE A 185 17.73 11.68 -7.63
N LEU A 186 16.77 10.83 -7.98
CA LEU A 186 15.43 11.23 -8.40
C LEU A 186 14.42 11.37 -7.24
N SER A 187 14.79 10.93 -6.05
CA SER A 187 13.95 10.95 -4.83
C SER A 187 14.05 12.28 -4.09
#